data_AF-A0A7Y5S434-F1
#
_entry.id   AF-A0A7Y5S434-F1
#
_cell.length_a   1.000
_cell.length_b   1.000
_cell.length_c   1.000
_cell.angle_alpha   90.00
_cell.angle_beta   90.00
_cell.angle_gamma   90.00
#
_symmetry.space_group_name_H-M   'P 1'
#
loop_
_entity.id
_entity.type
_entity.pdbx_description
1 polymer ?
#
loop_
_entity_poly.entity_id
_entity_poly.type
_entity_poly.pdbx_seq_one_letter_code
_entity_poly.pdbx_strand_id
1 'polypeptide(L)'
;MRRIALITSVVSSALLGSPVRAGERYVLLTGVDERHYPGVARTVIPVPGPGVPGTFYDGDRLAGTADVGPIVVYQGTNAPGLLFQPNEFGSLSMLFRRGSVPLGPAGTLPFMGIEFLGGPRLDLDGDLSNGVRSLIPVQGQTPALIPGIRSYVELQFDLPQSAVDLLSMDLTGTNEGGPQVGPEIATIIVTLAGTAADGTPGAPINAVDSRNGSAIAFSGQSGTLAGVHRIEELGFELWEDTILYSPSTLPLGTLQYLGELRGWLVERDASTGQFPTLAGEGLGDTLWPHVDTTRIGQSFNTSLGDTAVIAAGVPNDQFAAPNNGGLALTDFGGDLGAYLDQVVAPRVPSNAHRYVYLEAAGWGINNSADPVFLDTISYDVVLIAAANCPGDADGNGAVGQADLGILLAAFGSTLGEPRYNAAADFDFDDAVGQSDLGILLGAFGTSCR
;
A
#
# COMPACT_ATOMS: atom_id res chain seq x y z
N MET A 1 -55.61 38.22 37.27
CA MET A 1 -54.37 38.46 36.50
C MET A 1 -53.50 37.20 36.59
N ARG A 2 -53.49 36.37 35.55
CA ARG A 2 -52.66 35.16 35.46
C ARG A 2 -51.32 35.54 34.82
N ARG A 3 -50.20 35.35 35.52
CA ARG A 3 -48.85 35.49 34.98
C ARG A 3 -48.42 34.13 34.42
N ILE A 4 -48.31 34.04 33.10
CA ILE A 4 -47.70 32.92 32.38
C ILE A 4 -46.19 33.18 32.38
N ALA A 5 -45.43 32.39 33.12
CA ALA A 5 -43.97 32.41 33.07
C ALA A 5 -43.53 31.53 31.89
N LEU A 6 -43.06 32.19 30.82
CA LEU A 6 -42.44 31.54 29.68
C LEU A 6 -41.01 31.15 30.09
N ILE A 7 -40.78 29.88 30.38
CA ILE A 7 -39.42 29.34 30.60
C ILE A 7 -38.83 29.09 29.22
N THR A 8 -38.05 30.05 28.73
CA THR A 8 -37.21 29.87 27.54
C THR A 8 -36.03 29.00 27.96
N SER A 9 -36.14 27.68 27.76
CA SER A 9 -34.99 26.78 27.87
C SER A 9 -34.05 27.06 26.71
N VAL A 10 -32.99 27.81 26.97
CA VAL A 10 -31.83 27.89 26.09
C VAL A 10 -31.13 26.55 26.20
N VAL A 11 -31.51 25.61 25.33
CA VAL A 11 -30.70 24.44 25.06
C VAL A 11 -29.50 24.96 24.30
N SER A 12 -28.44 25.33 25.03
CA SER A 12 -27.11 25.43 24.46
C SER A 12 -26.75 24.02 24.01
N SER A 13 -27.06 23.70 22.76
CA SER A 13 -26.43 22.60 22.03
C SER A 13 -24.95 22.94 21.98
N ALA A 14 -24.23 22.59 23.04
CA ALA A 14 -22.80 22.44 22.95
C ALA A 14 -22.60 21.42 21.82
N LEU A 15 -22.16 21.92 20.68
CA LEU A 15 -21.56 21.13 19.62
C LEU A 15 -20.32 20.49 20.28
N LEU A 16 -20.55 19.39 20.99
CA LEU A 16 -19.50 18.45 21.33
C LEU A 16 -19.05 17.95 19.96
N GLY A 17 -18.01 18.60 19.41
CA GLY A 17 -17.34 18.08 18.24
C GLY A 17 -17.02 16.63 18.56
N SER A 18 -17.49 15.71 17.72
CA SER A 18 -17.14 14.31 17.83
C SER A 18 -15.61 14.25 17.98
N PRO A 19 -15.08 13.50 18.95
CA PRO A 19 -13.64 13.41 19.12
C PRO A 19 -13.03 13.02 17.77
N VAL A 20 -12.09 13.84 17.30
CA VAL A 20 -11.31 13.51 16.10
C VAL A 20 -10.67 12.15 16.38
N ARG A 21 -11.07 11.13 15.62
CA ARG A 21 -10.49 9.80 15.76
C ARG A 21 -9.02 9.90 15.36
N ALA A 22 -8.15 9.26 16.12
CA ALA A 22 -6.75 9.15 15.73
C ALA A 22 -6.64 8.35 14.43
N GLY A 23 -5.60 8.66 13.64
CA GLY A 23 -5.18 7.83 12.53
C GLY A 23 -4.93 6.39 12.95
N GLU A 24 -5.24 5.46 12.05
CA GLU A 24 -4.98 4.05 12.24
C GLU A 24 -4.09 3.52 11.13
N ARG A 25 -3.09 2.73 11.51
CA ARG A 25 -2.18 2.08 10.58
C ARG A 25 -2.71 0.73 10.14
N TYR A 26 -2.71 0.54 8.83
CA TYR A 26 -2.98 -0.71 8.14
C TYR A 26 -1.66 -1.23 7.60
N VAL A 27 -1.20 -2.37 8.12
CA VAL A 27 0.02 -3.02 7.64
C VAL A 27 -0.29 -3.71 6.33
N LEU A 28 0.55 -3.49 5.32
CA LEU A 28 0.37 -4.10 4.01
C LEU A 28 0.42 -5.62 4.14
N LEU A 29 -0.54 -6.29 3.51
CA LEU A 29 -0.63 -7.73 3.48
C LEU A 29 0.29 -8.30 2.41
N THR A 30 0.73 -9.52 2.70
CA THR A 30 1.60 -10.27 1.85
C THR A 30 0.87 -11.43 1.18
N GLY A 31 1.18 -11.75 -0.09
CA GLY A 31 0.35 -12.71 -0.83
C GLY A 31 0.93 -13.36 -2.07
N VAL A 32 1.97 -12.81 -2.70
CA VAL A 32 2.71 -13.52 -3.76
C VAL A 32 3.38 -14.76 -3.18
N ASP A 33 3.40 -15.85 -3.94
CA ASP A 33 4.26 -16.99 -3.63
C ASP A 33 5.72 -16.58 -3.90
N GLU A 34 6.45 -16.26 -2.82
CA GLU A 34 7.84 -15.80 -2.80
C GLU A 34 8.79 -16.63 -3.68
N ARG A 35 8.44 -17.88 -3.98
CA ARG A 35 9.28 -18.80 -4.75
C ARG A 35 8.91 -18.88 -6.21
N HIS A 36 7.75 -18.40 -6.61
CA HIS A 36 7.29 -18.52 -7.98
C HIS A 36 7.51 -17.20 -8.70
N TYR A 37 8.05 -17.32 -9.91
CA TYR A 37 8.09 -16.21 -10.83
C TYR A 37 6.66 -15.87 -11.27
N PRO A 38 6.42 -14.66 -11.75
CA PRO A 38 5.27 -14.33 -12.57
C PRO A 38 4.86 -15.35 -13.65
N GLY A 39 3.55 -15.42 -13.93
CA GLY A 39 2.87 -16.33 -14.88
C GLY A 39 3.30 -16.30 -16.35
N VAL A 40 2.34 -16.30 -17.30
CA VAL A 40 2.68 -16.33 -18.73
C VAL A 40 3.14 -14.94 -19.19
N ALA A 41 4.27 -14.91 -19.88
CA ALA A 41 4.84 -13.71 -20.47
C ALA A 41 4.04 -13.27 -21.71
N ARG A 42 3.42 -12.09 -21.66
CA ARG A 42 2.81 -11.41 -22.81
C ARG A 42 3.78 -10.50 -23.49
N THR A 43 3.94 -10.75 -24.79
CA THR A 43 4.62 -9.82 -25.67
C THR A 43 3.70 -8.64 -25.99
N VAL A 44 4.03 -7.46 -25.48
CA VAL A 44 3.45 -6.19 -25.94
C VAL A 44 4.21 -5.71 -27.14
N ILE A 45 3.47 -5.45 -28.20
CA ILE A 45 3.99 -4.84 -29.41
C ILE A 45 3.52 -3.39 -29.39
N PRO A 46 4.43 -2.41 -29.54
CA PRO A 46 4.04 -1.02 -29.71
C PRO A 46 3.01 -0.84 -30.83
N VAL A 47 1.91 -0.16 -30.55
CA VAL A 47 0.90 0.19 -31.55
C VAL A 47 0.66 1.71 -31.53
N PRO A 48 0.75 2.43 -32.67
CA PRO A 48 1.22 1.99 -33.98
C PRO A 48 2.73 2.26 -34.21
N GLY A 49 3.57 1.24 -34.46
CA GLY A 49 4.93 1.51 -34.93
C GLY A 49 5.91 0.32 -34.93
N PRO A 50 7.05 0.41 -35.64
CA PRO A 50 8.14 -0.55 -35.52
C PRO A 50 8.88 -0.32 -34.19
N GLY A 51 8.53 -1.10 -33.17
CA GLY A 51 9.26 -1.13 -31.90
C GLY A 51 9.75 -2.54 -31.55
N VAL A 52 10.63 -2.62 -30.56
CA VAL A 52 11.03 -3.92 -29.99
C VAL A 52 9.85 -4.41 -29.14
N PRO A 53 9.29 -5.59 -29.43
CA PRO A 53 8.25 -6.16 -28.58
C PRO A 53 8.78 -6.33 -27.15
N GLY A 54 8.14 -5.69 -26.18
CA GLY A 54 8.39 -5.90 -24.75
C GLY A 54 7.69 -7.17 -24.29
N THR A 55 8.08 -7.75 -23.16
CA THR A 55 7.34 -8.86 -22.56
C THR A 55 7.14 -8.59 -21.07
N PHE A 56 5.91 -8.69 -20.56
CA PHE A 56 5.59 -8.66 -19.13
C PHE A 56 4.77 -9.89 -18.76
N TYR A 57 4.67 -10.23 -17.50
CA TYR A 57 4.02 -11.46 -17.05
C TYR A 57 2.66 -11.15 -16.41
N ASP A 58 1.67 -12.01 -16.66
CA ASP A 58 0.26 -11.70 -16.37
C ASP A 58 -0.14 -11.84 -14.89
N GLY A 59 0.41 -12.82 -14.19
CA GLY A 59 -0.10 -13.24 -12.88
C GLY A 59 0.39 -12.44 -11.67
N ASP A 60 1.27 -11.48 -11.87
CA ASP A 60 1.82 -10.64 -10.81
C ASP A 60 0.87 -9.58 -10.30
N ARG A 61 -0.25 -9.40 -11.00
CA ARG A 61 -1.14 -8.30 -10.71
C ARG A 61 -1.86 -8.56 -9.38
N LEU A 62 -2.72 -9.60 -9.32
CA LEU A 62 -3.44 -9.99 -8.11
C LEU A 62 -2.82 -11.31 -7.66
N ALA A 63 -2.39 -11.40 -6.40
CA ALA A 63 -1.92 -12.67 -5.91
C ALA A 63 -3.05 -13.72 -5.90
N GLY A 64 -2.70 -15.01 -5.99
CA GLY A 64 -3.69 -16.10 -5.97
C GLY A 64 -4.49 -16.26 -7.27
N THR A 65 -4.09 -15.60 -8.35
CA THR A 65 -4.55 -15.91 -9.71
C THR A 65 -3.89 -17.21 -10.22
N ALA A 66 -4.49 -17.85 -11.22
CA ALA A 66 -3.98 -19.13 -11.74
C ALA A 66 -2.63 -19.02 -12.48
N ASP A 67 -2.25 -17.80 -12.85
CA ASP A 67 -1.05 -17.48 -13.63
C ASP A 67 0.20 -17.39 -12.74
N VAL A 68 0.59 -18.49 -12.09
CA VAL A 68 1.90 -18.56 -11.40
C VAL A 68 2.96 -19.17 -12.32
N GLY A 69 4.15 -18.57 -12.34
CA GLY A 69 5.29 -18.98 -13.15
C GLY A 69 6.18 -20.02 -12.47
N PRO A 70 7.35 -20.33 -13.07
CA PRO A 70 8.28 -21.34 -12.54
C PRO A 70 8.91 -20.91 -11.21
N ILE A 71 9.37 -21.90 -10.43
CA ILE A 71 10.13 -21.60 -9.20
C ILE A 71 11.44 -20.88 -9.56
N VAL A 72 11.70 -19.75 -8.91
CA VAL A 72 12.97 -19.03 -9.02
C VAL A 72 13.83 -19.31 -7.80
N VAL A 73 15.10 -19.62 -8.06
CA VAL A 73 16.10 -19.81 -7.01
C VAL A 73 16.79 -18.48 -6.75
N TYR A 74 16.54 -17.90 -5.58
CA TYR A 74 17.14 -16.64 -5.16
C TYR A 74 18.29 -16.85 -4.16
N GLN A 75 19.21 -15.87 -4.10
CA GLN A 75 20.32 -15.84 -3.15
C GLN A 75 20.09 -14.72 -2.11
N GLY A 76 19.77 -15.09 -0.87
CA GLY A 76 19.59 -14.24 0.32
C GLY A 76 18.94 -15.08 1.44
N THR A 77 19.10 -14.85 2.74
CA THR A 77 19.81 -13.83 3.53
C THR A 77 20.78 -14.49 4.53
N ASN A 78 21.93 -13.85 4.76
CA ASN A 78 22.76 -13.82 5.98
C ASN A 78 23.99 -12.95 5.64
N ALA A 79 23.93 -11.66 6.02
CA ALA A 79 24.87 -10.54 5.77
C ALA A 79 26.34 -10.89 5.40
N PRO A 80 27.04 -10.13 4.53
CA PRO A 80 26.93 -8.68 4.33
C PRO A 80 26.64 -8.23 2.87
N GLY A 81 25.77 -7.22 2.72
CA GLY A 81 25.38 -6.58 1.45
C GLY A 81 23.94 -6.87 1.00
N LEU A 82 23.01 -7.02 1.96
CA LEU A 82 21.70 -7.65 1.77
C LEU A 82 20.89 -7.06 0.61
N LEU A 83 20.65 -7.90 -0.40
CA LEU A 83 19.61 -7.74 -1.40
C LEU A 83 18.42 -8.59 -0.96
N PHE A 84 17.27 -7.96 -0.74
CA PHE A 84 16.02 -8.64 -0.43
C PHE A 84 15.55 -9.42 -1.67
N GLN A 85 14.86 -10.54 -1.48
CA GLN A 85 14.17 -11.16 -2.61
C GLN A 85 13.05 -10.20 -3.06
N PRO A 86 12.75 -10.10 -4.37
CA PRO A 86 11.66 -9.28 -4.88
C PRO A 86 10.25 -9.59 -4.32
N ASN A 87 10.16 -10.62 -3.49
CA ASN A 87 8.97 -11.05 -2.78
C ASN A 87 9.35 -11.79 -1.48
N GLU A 88 10.46 -11.44 -0.80
CA GLU A 88 10.93 -12.14 0.41
C GLU A 88 9.85 -12.26 1.48
N PHE A 89 8.92 -11.30 1.48
CA PHE A 89 7.80 -11.29 2.39
C PHE A 89 6.46 -11.56 1.70
N GLY A 90 6.43 -11.69 0.36
CA GLY A 90 5.24 -11.74 -0.50
C GLY A 90 4.46 -10.43 -0.53
N SER A 91 3.68 -10.12 -1.57
CA SER A 91 2.77 -8.96 -1.51
C SER A 91 1.38 -9.20 -2.08
N LEU A 92 0.36 -8.66 -1.40
CA LEU A 92 -0.95 -8.41 -1.99
C LEU A 92 -1.07 -6.97 -2.52
N SER A 93 -0.03 -6.18 -2.33
CA SER A 93 0.05 -4.77 -2.67
C SER A 93 1.13 -4.54 -3.73
N MET A 94 0.84 -3.71 -4.72
CA MET A 94 1.81 -3.46 -5.77
C MET A 94 1.62 -2.09 -6.41
N LEU A 95 2.65 -1.66 -7.13
CA LEU A 95 2.54 -0.68 -8.19
C LEU A 95 2.77 -1.37 -9.53
N PHE A 96 1.85 -1.18 -10.46
CA PHE A 96 2.03 -1.60 -11.84
C PHE A 96 2.46 -0.41 -12.68
N ARG A 97 3.69 -0.44 -13.16
CA ARG A 97 4.29 0.64 -13.92
C ARG A 97 4.15 0.41 -15.42
N ARG A 98 3.85 1.49 -16.16
CA ARG A 98 3.78 1.53 -17.63
C ARG A 98 4.38 2.81 -18.19
N GLY A 99 5.50 2.75 -18.90
CA GLY A 99 6.03 3.94 -19.59
C GLY A 99 7.35 3.67 -20.27
N SER A 100 8.06 4.72 -20.67
CA SER A 100 9.31 4.58 -21.44
C SER A 100 10.52 5.12 -20.69
N VAL A 101 11.62 4.38 -20.78
CA VAL A 101 12.96 4.80 -20.35
C VAL A 101 13.81 5.15 -21.57
N PRO A 102 14.52 6.29 -21.64
CA PRO A 102 15.42 6.54 -22.74
C PRO A 102 16.73 5.76 -22.55
N LEU A 103 17.09 4.96 -23.55
CA LEU A 103 18.34 4.21 -23.62
C LEU A 103 19.37 4.94 -24.49
N GLY A 104 19.67 6.18 -24.12
CA GLY A 104 20.66 7.01 -24.80
C GLY A 104 20.37 7.19 -26.30
N PRO A 105 21.38 7.15 -27.20
CA PRO A 105 21.21 7.36 -28.64
C PRO A 105 20.30 6.33 -29.33
N ALA A 106 20.02 5.19 -28.69
CA ALA A 106 19.22 4.11 -29.25
C ALA A 106 17.70 4.37 -29.19
N GLY A 107 17.27 5.44 -28.52
CA GLY A 107 15.87 5.86 -28.42
C GLY A 107 15.23 5.52 -27.07
N THR A 108 13.89 5.42 -27.06
CA THR A 108 13.08 5.09 -25.88
C THR A 108 12.73 3.60 -25.87
N LEU A 109 12.94 2.93 -24.74
CA LEU A 109 12.48 1.57 -24.49
C LEU A 109 11.18 1.61 -23.66
N PRO A 110 10.07 1.08 -24.18
CA PRO A 110 8.89 0.85 -23.36
C PRO A 110 9.22 -0.17 -22.26
N PHE A 111 8.76 0.13 -21.07
CA PHE A 111 8.94 -0.62 -19.85
C PHE A 111 7.58 -0.79 -19.18
N MET A 112 7.29 -2.03 -18.82
CA MET A 112 6.27 -2.34 -17.83
C MET A 112 6.90 -3.20 -16.76
N GLY A 113 6.60 -2.89 -15.52
CA GLY A 113 7.17 -3.56 -14.36
C GLY A 113 6.18 -3.58 -13.22
N ILE A 114 6.41 -4.48 -12.27
CA ILE A 114 5.63 -4.55 -11.04
C ILE A 114 6.55 -4.30 -9.89
N GLU A 115 6.12 -3.42 -9.01
CA GLU A 115 6.80 -3.18 -7.77
C GLU A 115 5.94 -3.78 -6.66
N PHE A 116 6.40 -4.88 -6.09
CA PHE A 116 5.72 -5.51 -4.97
C PHE A 116 5.98 -4.71 -3.71
N LEU A 117 4.92 -4.27 -3.04
CA LEU A 117 5.01 -3.45 -1.83
C LEU A 117 4.95 -4.34 -0.59
N GLY A 118 5.04 -3.82 0.64
CA GLY A 118 4.80 -4.67 1.83
C GLY A 118 6.07 -5.24 2.47
N GLY A 119 7.25 -4.92 1.95
CA GLY A 119 8.52 -5.25 2.57
C GLY A 119 8.76 -4.50 3.89
N PRO A 120 9.80 -4.87 4.64
CA PRO A 120 10.16 -4.17 5.85
C PRO A 120 10.77 -2.79 5.53
N ARG A 121 10.68 -1.87 6.48
CA ARG A 121 11.19 -0.50 6.27
C ARG A 121 12.72 -0.47 6.32
N LEU A 122 13.30 0.37 5.45
CA LEU A 122 14.75 0.58 5.41
C LEU A 122 15.14 1.95 5.93
N ASP A 123 16.31 1.98 6.55
CA ASP A 123 17.08 3.16 6.90
C ASP A 123 18.19 3.36 5.85
N LEU A 124 18.07 4.41 5.04
CA LEU A 124 18.90 4.58 3.85
C LEU A 124 20.31 5.10 4.15
N ASP A 125 20.53 5.68 5.34
CA ASP A 125 21.89 6.05 5.75
C ASP A 125 22.69 4.88 6.32
N GLY A 126 22.04 3.76 6.65
CA GLY A 126 22.66 2.55 7.19
C GLY A 126 22.97 2.60 8.70
N ASP A 127 22.55 3.65 9.42
CA ASP A 127 22.85 3.87 10.84
C ASP A 127 21.68 3.50 11.76
N LEU A 128 21.50 2.19 11.98
CA LEU A 128 20.51 1.68 12.95
C LEU A 128 20.71 2.17 14.39
N SER A 129 21.84 2.83 14.72
CA SER A 129 22.15 3.27 16.07
C SER A 129 21.50 4.60 16.45
N ASN A 130 21.02 5.37 15.46
CA ASN A 130 20.40 6.68 15.71
C ASN A 130 18.90 6.59 16.03
N GLY A 131 18.27 5.43 15.76
CA GLY A 131 16.84 5.20 15.98
C GLY A 131 15.92 6.06 15.10
N VAL A 132 16.45 6.67 14.04
CA VAL A 132 15.75 7.53 13.11
C VAL A 132 15.89 6.93 11.72
N ARG A 133 14.76 6.75 11.04
CA ARG A 133 14.81 6.41 9.63
C ARG A 133 15.33 7.60 8.84
N SER A 134 16.49 7.48 8.23
CA SER A 134 16.91 8.36 7.16
C SER A 134 16.31 7.89 5.86
N LEU A 135 15.56 8.78 5.20
CA LEU A 135 15.19 8.58 3.82
C LEU A 135 16.35 8.92 2.87
N ILE A 136 17.43 9.57 3.32
CA ILE A 136 18.52 10.03 2.46
C ILE A 136 19.65 9.00 2.43
N PRO A 137 19.99 8.41 1.26
CA PRO A 137 21.13 7.52 1.12
C PRO A 137 22.45 8.23 1.44
N VAL A 138 23.35 7.56 2.18
CA VAL A 138 24.69 8.10 2.45
C VAL A 138 25.76 7.35 1.65
N GLN A 139 26.63 8.11 0.98
CA GLN A 139 27.72 7.53 0.19
C GLN A 139 28.62 6.62 1.03
N GLY A 140 28.77 5.37 0.55
CA GLY A 140 29.61 4.36 1.21
C GLY A 140 28.92 3.63 2.36
N GLN A 141 27.64 3.91 2.64
CA GLN A 141 26.83 3.17 3.59
C GLN A 141 25.80 2.31 2.85
N THR A 142 25.49 1.15 3.41
CA THR A 142 24.47 0.24 2.88
C THR A 142 23.18 0.48 3.65
N PRO A 143 22.03 0.65 2.99
CA PRO A 143 20.75 0.73 3.66
C PRO A 143 20.54 -0.45 4.61
N ALA A 144 20.00 -0.17 5.78
CA ALA A 144 19.81 -1.15 6.82
C ALA A 144 18.32 -1.45 7.02
N LEU A 145 18.00 -2.73 7.21
CA LEU A 145 16.69 -3.17 7.65
C LEU A 145 16.38 -2.58 9.02
N ILE A 146 15.27 -1.87 9.17
CA ILE A 146 14.79 -1.44 10.49
C ILE A 146 14.00 -2.61 11.10
N PRO A 147 14.47 -3.20 12.22
CA PRO A 147 13.80 -4.34 12.85
C PRO A 147 12.37 -4.01 13.28
N GLY A 148 11.45 -4.97 13.15
CA GLY A 148 10.06 -4.86 13.62
C GLY A 148 9.15 -3.90 12.83
N ILE A 149 9.69 -3.20 11.82
CA ILE A 149 8.90 -2.22 11.07
C ILE A 149 8.50 -2.77 9.69
N ARG A 150 7.19 -2.73 9.40
CA ARG A 150 6.61 -3.11 8.11
C ARG A 150 6.04 -1.91 7.37
N SER A 151 5.85 -2.09 6.06
CA SER A 151 5.14 -1.15 5.22
C SER A 151 3.68 -0.98 5.66
N TYR A 152 3.17 0.25 5.57
CA TYR A 152 1.81 0.56 6.01
C TYR A 152 1.17 1.70 5.21
N VAL A 153 -0.16 1.77 5.31
CA VAL A 153 -0.96 2.96 4.99
C VAL A 153 -1.70 3.40 6.26
N GLU A 154 -1.68 4.68 6.57
CA GLU A 154 -2.36 5.24 7.74
C GLU A 154 -3.60 6.02 7.28
N LEU A 155 -4.76 5.57 7.74
CA LEU A 155 -6.06 6.09 7.36
C LEU A 155 -6.83 6.55 8.59
N GLN A 156 -7.65 7.58 8.43
CA GLN A 156 -8.57 8.04 9.46
C GLN A 156 -9.99 8.00 8.91
N PHE A 157 -10.85 7.20 9.52
CA PHE A 157 -12.25 7.06 9.11
C PHE A 157 -13.20 7.83 10.04
N ASP A 158 -14.04 8.68 9.46
CA ASP A 158 -15.25 9.23 10.09
C ASP A 158 -16.48 8.65 9.39
N LEU A 159 -16.78 7.38 9.71
CA LEU A 159 -17.89 6.63 9.09
C LEU A 159 -19.26 7.32 9.28
N PRO A 160 -19.60 7.93 10.44
CA PRO A 160 -20.81 8.75 10.58
C PRO A 160 -20.92 9.90 9.57
N GLN A 161 -19.80 10.49 9.17
CA GLN A 161 -19.74 11.54 8.14
C GLN A 161 -19.43 11.00 6.74
N SER A 162 -19.24 9.68 6.60
CA SER A 162 -18.83 9.01 5.37
C SER A 162 -17.53 9.59 4.78
N ALA A 163 -16.56 9.89 5.63
CA ALA A 163 -15.27 10.46 5.23
C ALA A 163 -14.10 9.53 5.57
N VAL A 164 -13.03 9.63 4.76
CA VAL A 164 -11.73 9.01 5.02
C VAL A 164 -10.61 9.98 4.66
N ASP A 165 -9.60 10.05 5.52
CA ASP A 165 -8.37 10.80 5.28
C ASP A 165 -7.17 9.85 5.14
N LEU A 166 -6.25 10.17 4.23
CA LEU A 166 -4.96 9.51 4.06
C LEU A 166 -3.88 10.31 4.78
N LEU A 167 -3.47 9.81 5.95
CA LEU A 167 -2.59 10.58 6.84
C LEU A 167 -1.11 10.33 6.56
N SER A 168 -0.75 9.08 6.28
CA SER A 168 0.63 8.66 6.04
C SER A 168 0.64 7.41 5.18
N MET A 169 1.73 7.22 4.45
CA MET A 169 1.97 6.03 3.67
C MET A 169 3.47 5.81 3.60
N ASP A 170 3.88 4.59 3.85
CA ASP A 170 5.28 4.18 3.79
C ASP A 170 5.37 2.74 3.33
N LEU A 171 5.71 2.58 2.06
CA LEU A 171 5.73 1.30 1.38
C LEU A 171 7.16 1.07 0.94
N THR A 172 7.85 0.18 1.63
CA THR A 172 9.06 -0.41 1.09
C THR A 172 8.67 -1.61 0.26
N GLY A 173 9.25 -1.71 -0.92
CA GLY A 173 8.93 -2.74 -1.86
C GLY A 173 10.11 -3.12 -2.71
N THR A 174 9.82 -3.94 -3.69
CA THR A 174 10.81 -4.43 -4.63
C THR A 174 10.30 -4.35 -6.06
N ASN A 175 11.09 -3.72 -6.93
CA ASN A 175 10.87 -3.55 -8.34
C ASN A 175 11.28 -4.80 -9.13
N GLU A 176 10.31 -5.42 -9.80
CA GLU A 176 10.54 -6.35 -10.88
C GLU A 176 10.48 -5.62 -12.22
N GLY A 177 11.66 -5.18 -12.66
CA GLY A 177 11.84 -4.36 -13.84
C GLY A 177 12.51 -5.06 -15.01
N GLY A 178 11.99 -6.21 -15.42
CA GLY A 178 12.33 -6.82 -16.70
C GLY A 178 13.66 -7.60 -16.76
N PRO A 179 13.92 -8.29 -17.90
CA PRO A 179 15.09 -9.14 -18.05
C PRO A 179 16.37 -8.30 -17.90
N GLN A 180 17.27 -8.72 -17.00
CA GLN A 180 18.57 -8.09 -16.71
C GLN A 180 18.58 -6.91 -15.73
N VAL A 181 17.44 -6.56 -15.12
CA VAL A 181 17.45 -5.71 -13.92
C VAL A 181 17.66 -6.64 -12.72
N GLY A 182 18.89 -6.65 -12.21
CA GLY A 182 19.29 -7.50 -11.08
C GLY A 182 18.67 -7.03 -9.75
N PRO A 183 18.63 -7.90 -8.73
CA PRO A 183 18.10 -7.56 -7.40
C PRO A 183 18.83 -6.36 -6.75
N GLU A 184 20.05 -6.01 -7.19
CA GLU A 184 20.77 -4.80 -6.77
C GLU A 184 20.16 -3.46 -7.21
N ILE A 185 19.18 -3.48 -8.12
CA ILE A 185 18.43 -2.30 -8.59
C ILE A 185 16.98 -2.33 -8.03
N ALA A 186 16.65 -3.36 -7.26
CA ALA A 186 15.28 -3.78 -7.08
C ALA A 186 14.61 -3.28 -5.80
N THR A 187 15.26 -2.60 -4.85
CA THR A 187 14.51 -2.12 -3.68
C THR A 187 13.99 -0.72 -3.93
N ILE A 188 12.70 -0.49 -3.66
CA ILE A 188 12.08 0.82 -3.77
C ILE A 188 11.49 1.27 -2.44
N ILE A 189 11.43 2.58 -2.27
CA ILE A 189 10.67 3.22 -1.19
C ILE A 189 9.63 4.12 -1.81
N VAL A 190 8.38 3.96 -1.36
CA VAL A 190 7.24 4.75 -1.78
C VAL A 190 6.62 5.43 -0.56
N THR A 191 6.57 6.75 -0.59
CA THR A 191 6.01 7.56 0.51
C THR A 191 5.05 8.63 -0.01
N LEU A 192 4.21 9.21 0.84
CA LEU A 192 3.44 10.40 0.44
C LEU A 192 4.37 11.55 0.05
N ALA A 193 3.95 12.34 -0.93
CA ALA A 193 4.65 13.53 -1.35
C ALA A 193 4.78 14.56 -0.22
N GLY A 194 5.83 15.37 -0.30
CA GLY A 194 6.12 16.36 0.74
C GLY A 194 6.55 15.76 2.07
N THR A 195 6.76 14.45 2.18
CA THR A 195 7.34 13.83 3.37
C THR A 195 8.76 14.35 3.57
N ALA A 196 9.04 14.88 4.76
CA ALA A 196 10.37 15.34 5.15
C ALA A 196 11.34 14.16 5.27
N ALA A 197 12.65 14.44 5.29
CA ALA A 197 13.69 13.41 5.35
C ALA A 197 13.61 12.49 6.59
N ASP A 198 12.95 12.96 7.66
CA ASP A 198 12.69 12.22 8.90
C ASP A 198 11.37 11.41 8.86
N GLY A 199 10.68 11.37 7.72
CA GLY A 199 9.40 10.68 7.54
C GLY A 199 8.18 11.50 7.98
N THR A 200 8.34 12.76 8.42
CA THR A 200 7.20 13.61 8.81
C THR A 200 6.39 14.02 7.58
N PRO A 201 5.06 13.78 7.53
CA PRO A 201 4.23 14.21 6.41
C PRO A 201 4.26 15.74 6.25
N GLY A 202 4.59 16.23 5.06
CA GLY A 202 4.45 17.64 4.71
C GLY A 202 3.19 17.92 3.91
N ALA A 203 3.08 19.17 3.46
CA ALA A 203 1.94 19.62 2.66
C ALA A 203 1.93 18.97 1.27
N PRO A 204 0.74 18.71 0.70
CA PRO A 204 0.59 18.35 -0.71
C PRO A 204 1.31 19.31 -1.66
N ILE A 205 1.89 18.79 -2.72
CA ILE A 205 2.59 19.58 -3.76
C ILE A 205 1.62 19.92 -4.89
N ASN A 206 0.80 18.95 -5.28
CA ASN A 206 -0.23 19.08 -6.29
C ASN A 206 -1.63 19.11 -5.68
N ALA A 207 -2.55 19.82 -6.33
CA ALA A 207 -3.94 19.93 -5.85
C ALA A 207 -4.75 18.62 -5.94
N VAL A 208 -4.25 17.62 -6.69
CA VAL A 208 -4.84 16.27 -6.76
C VAL A 208 -4.56 15.44 -5.51
N ASP A 209 -3.49 15.76 -4.76
CA ASP A 209 -3.19 15.15 -3.46
C ASP A 209 -4.07 15.80 -2.39
N SER A 210 -5.37 15.46 -2.42
CA SER A 210 -6.35 15.96 -1.47
C SER A 210 -6.21 15.31 -0.09
N ARG A 211 -5.68 14.08 -0.05
CA ARG A 211 -5.57 13.20 1.13
C ARG A 211 -6.88 13.03 1.88
N ASN A 212 -8.00 13.27 1.22
CA ASN A 212 -9.34 13.11 1.73
C ASN A 212 -10.20 12.46 0.66
N GLY A 213 -11.20 11.71 1.10
CA GLY A 213 -12.14 11.00 0.24
C GLY A 213 -13.40 10.65 1.02
N SER A 214 -14.24 9.81 0.43
CA SER A 214 -15.46 9.32 1.06
C SER A 214 -15.35 7.84 1.46
N ALA A 215 -16.04 7.47 2.54
CA ALA A 215 -16.17 6.10 3.04
C ALA A 215 -17.65 5.76 3.28
N ILE A 216 -18.35 5.41 2.20
CA ILE A 216 -19.80 5.28 2.15
C ILE A 216 -20.21 3.86 2.53
N ALA A 217 -21.12 3.70 3.49
CA ALA A 217 -21.65 2.38 3.84
C ALA A 217 -22.26 1.67 2.62
N PHE A 218 -21.92 0.39 2.44
CA PHE A 218 -22.35 -0.42 1.32
C PHE A 218 -23.15 -1.63 1.80
N SER A 219 -24.41 -1.72 1.39
CA SER A 219 -25.34 -2.77 1.85
C SER A 219 -25.31 -4.05 1.00
N GLY A 220 -24.52 -4.08 -0.08
CA GLY A 220 -24.49 -5.19 -1.02
C GLY A 220 -25.78 -5.36 -1.83
N GLN A 221 -25.77 -6.33 -2.76
CA GLN A 221 -26.96 -6.75 -3.51
C GLN A 221 -27.99 -7.47 -2.64
N SER A 222 -27.54 -8.12 -1.56
CA SER A 222 -28.44 -8.71 -0.56
C SER A 222 -29.20 -7.65 0.25
N GLY A 223 -28.68 -6.43 0.33
CA GLY A 223 -29.21 -5.34 1.15
C GLY A 223 -28.94 -5.51 2.65
N THR A 224 -28.12 -6.50 3.03
CA THR A 224 -27.88 -6.87 4.44
C THR A 224 -26.42 -6.81 4.85
N LEU A 225 -25.53 -6.40 3.96
CA LEU A 225 -24.11 -6.32 4.24
C LEU A 225 -23.84 -5.20 5.26
N ALA A 226 -23.18 -5.55 6.35
CA ALA A 226 -22.78 -4.63 7.42
C ALA A 226 -21.27 -4.62 7.55
N GLY A 227 -20.70 -3.49 8.01
CA GLY A 227 -19.25 -3.33 8.16
C GLY A 227 -18.50 -3.28 6.83
N VAL A 228 -19.17 -2.95 5.72
CA VAL A 228 -18.51 -2.78 4.42
C VAL A 228 -18.76 -1.36 3.95
N HIS A 229 -17.67 -0.66 3.63
CA HIS A 229 -17.71 0.72 3.18
C HIS A 229 -16.96 0.85 1.87
N ARG A 230 -17.58 1.51 0.89
CA ARG A 230 -16.90 1.89 -0.34
C ARG A 230 -16.07 3.14 -0.11
N ILE A 231 -14.81 3.09 -0.51
CA ILE A 231 -13.90 4.22 -0.52
C ILE A 231 -13.89 4.83 -1.92
N GLU A 232 -14.04 6.15 -2.03
CA GLU A 232 -14.00 6.88 -3.31
C GLU A 232 -13.25 8.21 -3.17
N GLU A 233 -12.63 8.67 -4.26
CA GLU A 233 -12.01 9.99 -4.41
C GLU A 233 -10.89 10.29 -3.38
N LEU A 234 -10.19 9.27 -2.88
CA LEU A 234 -9.09 9.46 -1.92
C LEU A 234 -7.81 9.85 -2.66
N GLY A 235 -7.67 11.16 -2.92
CA GLY A 235 -6.54 11.74 -3.66
C GLY A 235 -5.19 11.50 -2.98
N PHE A 236 -4.17 11.22 -3.79
CA PHE A 236 -2.80 11.00 -3.31
C PHE A 236 -1.74 11.54 -4.29
N GLU A 237 -0.57 11.82 -3.73
CA GLU A 237 0.69 11.90 -4.48
C GLU A 237 1.73 11.03 -3.77
N LEU A 238 2.33 10.06 -4.46
CA LEU A 238 3.42 9.22 -3.96
C LEU A 238 4.74 9.61 -4.60
N TRP A 239 5.81 9.45 -3.84
CA TRP A 239 7.18 9.54 -4.33
C TRP A 239 7.81 8.16 -4.27
N GLU A 240 8.40 7.73 -5.39
CA GLU A 240 9.24 6.54 -5.43
C GLU A 240 10.71 6.92 -5.54
N ASP A 241 11.54 6.19 -4.80
CA ASP A 241 12.98 6.16 -5.00
C ASP A 241 13.50 4.74 -5.16
N THR A 242 14.38 4.54 -6.16
CA THR A 242 15.10 3.29 -6.36
C THR A 242 16.39 3.30 -5.54
N ILE A 243 16.57 2.32 -4.67
CA ILE A 243 17.79 2.15 -3.89
C ILE A 243 18.87 1.54 -4.79
N LEU A 244 19.66 2.39 -5.45
CA LEU A 244 20.85 1.94 -6.17
C LEU A 244 22.03 1.74 -5.21
N TYR A 245 22.88 0.75 -5.48
CA TYR A 245 24.18 0.56 -4.80
C TYR A 245 25.11 1.80 -4.90
N SER A 246 24.84 2.69 -5.86
CA SER A 246 25.49 3.99 -5.97
C SER A 246 24.49 5.09 -5.60
N PRO A 247 24.55 5.65 -4.38
CA PRO A 247 23.62 6.68 -3.96
C PRO A 247 23.78 7.90 -4.87
N SER A 248 22.73 8.24 -5.61
CA SER A 248 22.69 9.51 -6.34
C SER A 248 22.63 10.62 -5.28
N THR A 249 23.43 11.68 -5.45
CA THR A 249 23.51 12.79 -4.50
C THR A 249 22.30 13.74 -4.56
N LEU A 250 21.23 13.35 -5.25
CA LEU A 250 20.06 14.18 -5.45
C LEU A 250 19.02 13.90 -4.35
N PRO A 251 18.28 14.93 -3.91
CA PRO A 251 17.16 14.73 -2.99
C PRO A 251 16.16 13.78 -3.63
N LEU A 252 15.60 12.91 -2.79
CA LEU A 252 14.76 11.79 -3.16
C LEU A 252 13.56 12.15 -4.03
N GLY A 253 13.04 11.13 -4.72
CA GLY A 253 11.81 11.19 -5.49
C GLY A 253 12.11 11.15 -6.98
N THR A 254 12.67 10.03 -7.43
CA THR A 254 12.91 9.78 -8.86
C THR A 254 11.61 9.89 -9.64
N LEU A 255 10.50 9.43 -9.06
CA LEU A 255 9.21 9.37 -9.71
C LEU A 255 8.11 9.89 -8.78
N GLN A 256 7.17 10.64 -9.36
CA GLN A 256 5.95 11.12 -8.69
C GLN A 256 4.73 10.41 -9.26
N TYR A 257 3.88 9.86 -8.40
CA TYR A 257 2.63 9.18 -8.76
C TYR A 257 1.46 9.95 -8.23
N LEU A 258 0.50 10.22 -9.10
CA LEU A 258 -0.68 11.00 -8.78
C LEU A 258 -1.90 10.18 -9.15
N GLY A 259 -2.93 10.27 -8.32
CA GLY A 259 -4.19 9.59 -8.58
C GLY A 259 -5.18 9.75 -7.45
N GLU A 260 -6.27 9.01 -7.58
CA GLU A 260 -7.35 8.95 -6.60
C GLU A 260 -7.59 7.48 -6.28
N LEU A 261 -7.39 7.08 -5.03
CA LEU A 261 -7.69 5.74 -4.55
C LEU A 261 -9.21 5.57 -4.43
N ARG A 262 -9.67 4.41 -4.85
CA ARG A 262 -10.99 3.88 -4.50
C ARG A 262 -10.84 2.48 -3.93
N GLY A 263 -11.91 1.94 -3.37
CA GLY A 263 -11.95 0.54 -2.99
C GLY A 263 -12.88 0.27 -1.84
N TRP A 264 -12.42 -0.50 -0.86
CA TRP A 264 -13.25 -1.12 0.16
C TRP A 264 -12.57 -1.12 1.52
N LEU A 265 -13.27 -0.66 2.54
CA LEU A 265 -13.00 -0.99 3.94
C LEU A 265 -13.95 -2.11 4.34
N VAL A 266 -13.40 -3.16 4.95
CA VAL A 266 -14.15 -4.34 5.41
C VAL A 266 -13.84 -4.57 6.87
N GLU A 267 -14.87 -4.49 7.70
CA GLU A 267 -14.85 -4.67 9.14
C GLU A 267 -15.32 -6.07 9.51
N ARG A 268 -14.69 -6.65 10.51
CA ARG A 268 -15.08 -7.92 11.10
C ARG A 268 -16.37 -7.73 11.89
N ASP A 269 -17.33 -8.64 11.73
CA ASP A 269 -18.56 -8.61 12.51
C ASP A 269 -18.25 -8.84 13.99
N ALA A 270 -18.71 -7.90 14.80
CA ALA A 270 -18.42 -7.85 16.23
C ALA A 270 -18.98 -9.06 17.02
N SER A 271 -20.06 -9.66 16.54
CA SER A 271 -20.74 -10.76 17.24
C SER A 271 -20.15 -12.13 16.89
N THR A 272 -19.65 -12.29 15.67
CA THR A 272 -19.15 -13.56 15.14
C THR A 272 -17.62 -13.64 15.09
N GLY A 273 -16.94 -12.49 15.09
CA GLY A 273 -15.51 -12.42 14.85
C GLY A 273 -15.13 -12.84 13.42
N GLN A 274 -16.06 -12.79 12.46
CA GLN A 274 -15.80 -13.15 11.06
C GLN A 274 -15.94 -11.94 10.15
N PHE A 275 -15.19 -11.89 9.06
CA PHE A 275 -15.45 -10.93 7.99
C PHE A 275 -16.74 -11.32 7.25
N PRO A 276 -17.53 -10.35 6.76
CA PRO A 276 -18.67 -10.65 5.92
C PRO A 276 -18.21 -11.33 4.62
N THR A 277 -19.02 -12.24 4.10
CA THR A 277 -18.83 -12.81 2.75
C THR A 277 -19.18 -11.78 1.70
N LEU A 278 -18.27 -11.51 0.77
CA LEU A 278 -18.38 -10.45 -0.22
C LEU A 278 -18.75 -10.97 -1.62
N ALA A 279 -18.53 -12.25 -1.90
CA ALA A 279 -18.88 -12.89 -3.16
C ALA A 279 -20.37 -12.70 -3.49
N GLY A 280 -20.66 -12.17 -4.68
CA GLY A 280 -22.00 -11.89 -5.17
C GLY A 280 -22.63 -10.61 -4.62
N GLU A 281 -21.96 -9.86 -3.74
CA GLU A 281 -22.54 -8.63 -3.16
C GLU A 281 -22.41 -7.41 -4.08
N GLY A 282 -21.82 -7.56 -5.26
CA GLY A 282 -21.80 -6.51 -6.29
C GLY A 282 -20.79 -5.40 -6.02
N LEU A 283 -19.61 -5.75 -5.53
CA LEU A 283 -18.49 -4.81 -5.37
C LEU A 283 -18.03 -4.23 -6.72
N GLY A 284 -18.37 -4.88 -7.83
CA GLY A 284 -18.02 -4.44 -9.18
C GLY A 284 -16.64 -4.92 -9.61
N ASP A 285 -16.12 -4.31 -10.67
CA ASP A 285 -14.85 -4.71 -11.29
C ASP A 285 -13.69 -3.87 -10.74
N THR A 286 -12.48 -4.41 -10.88
CA THR A 286 -11.22 -3.73 -10.55
C THR A 286 -10.86 -2.63 -11.56
N LEU A 287 -10.12 -1.60 -11.13
CA LEU A 287 -9.59 -0.52 -11.99
C LEU A 287 -8.47 -0.97 -12.90
N TRP A 288 -7.85 -2.11 -12.65
CA TRP A 288 -6.54 -2.39 -13.21
C TRP A 288 -6.49 -2.52 -14.74
N PRO A 289 -7.58 -2.91 -15.43
CA PRO A 289 -7.63 -2.83 -16.88
C PRO A 289 -7.67 -1.41 -17.43
N HIS A 290 -7.88 -0.42 -16.56
CA HIS A 290 -8.09 0.96 -16.96
C HIS A 290 -6.78 1.72 -17.03
N VAL A 291 -6.83 2.72 -17.89
CA VAL A 291 -5.74 3.63 -18.25
C VAL A 291 -6.37 5.01 -18.12
N ASP A 292 -5.97 5.79 -17.12
CA ASP A 292 -6.52 7.14 -16.98
C ASP A 292 -5.89 8.09 -18.00
N THR A 293 -6.61 8.31 -19.11
CA THR A 293 -6.20 9.24 -20.16
C THR A 293 -6.70 10.67 -19.93
N THR A 294 -7.49 10.92 -18.88
CA THR A 294 -8.17 12.22 -18.68
C THR A 294 -7.20 13.35 -18.35
N ARG A 295 -5.99 13.01 -17.89
CA ARG A 295 -4.95 13.95 -17.49
C ARG A 295 -3.95 14.29 -18.58
N ILE A 296 -4.04 13.65 -19.76
CA ILE A 296 -3.16 13.94 -20.89
C ILE A 296 -3.29 15.42 -21.31
N GLY A 297 -2.16 16.10 -21.42
CA GLY A 297 -2.03 17.52 -21.75
C GLY A 297 -2.05 18.45 -20.53
N GLN A 298 -2.30 17.95 -19.32
CA GLN A 298 -2.30 18.75 -18.09
C GLN A 298 -0.88 18.88 -17.52
N SER A 299 -0.60 20.01 -16.88
CA SER A 299 0.67 20.29 -16.21
C SER A 299 0.54 20.13 -14.70
N PHE A 300 1.54 19.49 -14.09
CA PHE A 300 1.64 19.27 -12.65
C PHE A 300 2.99 19.78 -12.13
N ASN A 301 3.01 20.21 -10.88
CA ASN A 301 4.23 20.62 -10.20
C ASN A 301 5.09 19.39 -9.91
N THR A 302 6.39 19.54 -10.11
CA THR A 302 7.43 18.59 -9.70
C THR A 302 8.02 19.03 -8.36
N SER A 303 8.67 18.13 -7.62
CA SER A 303 9.43 18.46 -6.40
C SER A 303 10.62 19.37 -6.67
N LEU A 304 11.10 19.43 -7.91
CA LEU A 304 12.17 20.34 -8.33
C LEU A 304 11.71 21.79 -8.50
N GLY A 305 10.41 22.07 -8.35
CA GLY A 305 9.83 23.41 -8.46
C GLY A 305 9.44 23.83 -9.87
N ASP A 306 9.67 22.98 -10.87
CA ASP A 306 9.21 23.15 -12.26
C ASP A 306 7.90 22.38 -12.48
N THR A 307 7.29 22.51 -13.67
CA THR A 307 6.11 21.73 -14.05
C THR A 307 6.42 20.72 -15.15
N ALA A 308 5.83 19.52 -15.07
CA ALA A 308 5.84 18.52 -16.12
C ALA A 308 4.44 18.37 -16.75
N VAL A 309 4.39 18.05 -18.05
CA VAL A 309 3.14 17.80 -18.78
C VAL A 309 2.91 16.30 -18.90
N ILE A 310 1.73 15.83 -18.51
CA ILE A 310 1.33 14.44 -18.79
C ILE A 310 1.13 14.31 -20.29
N ALA A 311 1.98 13.57 -20.98
CA ALA A 311 1.76 13.22 -22.38
C ALA A 311 1.16 11.81 -22.49
N ALA A 312 0.60 11.52 -23.67
CA ALA A 312 0.01 10.21 -23.98
C ALA A 312 1.05 9.08 -24.10
N GLY A 313 2.31 9.36 -23.78
CA GLY A 313 3.48 8.56 -24.11
C GLY A 313 4.23 9.08 -25.34
N VAL A 314 5.26 8.35 -25.75
CA VAL A 314 6.06 8.64 -26.96
C VAL A 314 5.49 7.87 -28.16
N PRO A 315 5.85 8.22 -29.42
CA PRO A 315 5.31 7.52 -30.60
C PRO A 315 5.43 5.99 -30.58
N ASN A 316 6.40 5.45 -29.85
CA ASN A 316 6.65 4.01 -29.71
C ASN A 316 6.12 3.39 -28.41
N ASP A 317 5.39 4.15 -27.60
CA ASP A 317 4.85 3.71 -26.31
C ASP A 317 3.69 4.63 -25.92
N GLN A 318 2.54 4.43 -26.56
CA GLN A 318 1.34 5.24 -26.31
C GLN A 318 0.52 4.63 -25.18
N PHE A 319 0.65 5.12 -23.96
CA PHE A 319 -0.14 4.67 -22.81
C PHE A 319 -1.65 4.63 -23.10
N ALA A 320 -2.17 5.61 -23.84
CA ALA A 320 -3.58 5.70 -24.21
C ALA A 320 -4.05 4.66 -25.26
N ALA A 321 -3.17 3.81 -25.80
CA ALA A 321 -3.55 2.85 -26.81
C ALA A 321 -4.45 1.74 -26.22
N PRO A 322 -5.39 1.19 -27.01
CA PRO A 322 -6.20 0.06 -26.56
C PRO A 322 -5.34 -1.13 -26.14
N ASN A 323 -5.75 -1.81 -25.06
CA ASN A 323 -5.05 -2.97 -24.47
C ASN A 323 -3.70 -2.67 -23.80
N ASN A 324 -3.37 -1.39 -23.57
CA ASN A 324 -2.27 -1.00 -22.67
C ASN A 324 -2.68 -0.95 -21.19
N GLY A 325 -3.95 -1.26 -20.91
CA GLY A 325 -4.43 -1.54 -19.57
C GLY A 325 -4.00 -2.90 -19.04
N GLY A 326 -4.23 -3.12 -17.75
CA GLY A 326 -4.10 -4.43 -17.14
C GLY A 326 -5.11 -5.46 -17.68
N LEU A 327 -5.06 -6.65 -17.12
CA LEU A 327 -6.03 -7.70 -17.38
C LEU A 327 -7.24 -7.50 -16.49
N ALA A 328 -8.42 -7.73 -17.07
CA ALA A 328 -9.61 -7.87 -16.25
C ALA A 328 -9.42 -9.01 -15.26
N LEU A 329 -9.91 -8.82 -14.03
CA LEU A 329 -10.12 -9.92 -13.13
C LEU A 329 -11.09 -10.88 -13.82
N THR A 330 -10.57 -12.02 -14.29
CA THR A 330 -11.35 -13.07 -14.97
C THR A 330 -11.41 -14.32 -14.10
N ASP A 331 -10.35 -14.55 -13.33
CA ASP A 331 -10.39 -15.41 -12.16
C ASP A 331 -11.49 -14.94 -11.20
N PHE A 332 -12.03 -15.88 -10.43
CA PHE A 332 -13.19 -15.65 -9.55
C PHE A 332 -14.45 -15.15 -10.30
N GLY A 333 -14.52 -15.37 -11.63
CA GLY A 333 -15.66 -14.98 -12.44
C GLY A 333 -15.80 -13.47 -12.65
N GLY A 334 -14.74 -12.69 -12.40
CA GLY A 334 -14.75 -11.23 -12.41
C GLY A 334 -15.41 -10.59 -11.18
N ASP A 335 -15.73 -11.39 -10.17
CA ASP A 335 -16.29 -10.89 -8.92
C ASP A 335 -15.16 -10.49 -7.96
N LEU A 336 -14.97 -9.18 -7.77
CA LEU A 336 -14.00 -8.67 -6.80
C LEU A 336 -14.28 -9.16 -5.37
N GLY A 337 -15.56 -9.32 -4.99
CA GLY A 337 -15.92 -9.88 -3.69
C GLY A 337 -15.45 -11.31 -3.52
N ALA A 338 -15.56 -12.13 -4.57
CA ALA A 338 -15.06 -13.50 -4.56
C ALA A 338 -13.52 -13.56 -4.47
N TYR A 339 -12.81 -12.63 -5.11
CA TYR A 339 -11.35 -12.48 -4.91
C TYR A 339 -11.03 -12.14 -3.44
N LEU A 340 -11.71 -11.16 -2.85
CA LEU A 340 -11.48 -10.75 -1.47
C LEU A 340 -11.74 -11.91 -0.49
N ASP A 341 -12.80 -12.70 -0.69
CA ASP A 341 -13.13 -13.84 0.16
C ASP A 341 -12.12 -14.99 0.04
N GLN A 342 -11.65 -15.29 -1.17
CA GLN A 342 -10.83 -16.48 -1.43
C GLN A 342 -9.32 -16.23 -1.31
N VAL A 343 -8.88 -14.98 -1.52
CA VAL A 343 -7.47 -14.61 -1.51
C VAL A 343 -7.15 -13.74 -0.32
N VAL A 344 -7.85 -12.63 -0.13
CA VAL A 344 -7.45 -11.60 0.84
C VAL A 344 -7.80 -12.01 2.26
N ALA A 345 -9.09 -12.27 2.55
CA ALA A 345 -9.56 -12.57 3.90
C ALA A 345 -8.80 -13.72 4.59
N PRO A 346 -8.42 -14.82 3.91
CA PRO A 346 -7.61 -15.89 4.53
C PRO A 346 -6.18 -15.49 4.90
N ARG A 347 -5.66 -14.39 4.36
CA ARG A 347 -4.31 -13.85 4.62
C ARG A 347 -4.33 -12.68 5.61
N VAL A 348 -5.50 -12.18 5.95
CA VAL A 348 -5.67 -11.16 6.99
C VAL A 348 -5.32 -11.80 8.35
N PRO A 349 -4.46 -11.17 9.18
CA PRO A 349 -4.15 -11.68 10.51
C PRO A 349 -5.41 -11.95 11.34
N SER A 350 -5.39 -13.01 12.15
CA SER A 350 -6.55 -13.38 12.96
C SER A 350 -6.97 -12.30 13.96
N ASN A 351 -6.02 -11.48 14.42
CA ASN A 351 -6.24 -10.32 15.30
C ASN A 351 -6.53 -9.00 14.57
N ALA A 352 -6.59 -9.01 13.24
CA ALA A 352 -7.03 -7.85 12.50
C ALA A 352 -8.56 -7.74 12.55
N HIS A 353 -9.04 -6.57 12.93
CA HIS A 353 -10.47 -6.27 13.06
C HIS A 353 -11.05 -5.65 11.80
N ARG A 354 -10.19 -5.17 10.90
CA ARG A 354 -10.56 -4.65 9.58
C ARG A 354 -9.41 -4.76 8.59
N TYR A 355 -9.77 -4.77 7.31
CA TYR A 355 -8.80 -4.64 6.22
C TYR A 355 -9.33 -3.66 5.17
N VAL A 356 -8.41 -3.13 4.38
CA VAL A 356 -8.69 -2.28 3.23
C VAL A 356 -8.16 -2.92 1.95
N TYR A 357 -8.93 -2.75 0.89
CA TYR A 357 -8.49 -2.90 -0.50
C TYR A 357 -8.59 -1.52 -1.14
N LEU A 358 -7.49 -0.98 -1.63
CA LEU A 358 -7.44 0.28 -2.34
C LEU A 358 -6.80 0.06 -3.70
N GLU A 359 -7.35 0.70 -4.73
CA GLU A 359 -6.81 0.69 -6.07
C GLU A 359 -6.90 2.07 -6.71
N ALA A 360 -5.98 2.40 -7.61
CA ALA A 360 -6.12 3.54 -8.51
C ALA A 360 -5.50 3.23 -9.87
N ALA A 361 -6.07 3.83 -10.92
CA ALA A 361 -5.44 3.97 -12.22
C ALA A 361 -4.88 5.40 -12.32
N GLY A 362 -3.62 5.56 -11.96
CA GLY A 362 -2.94 6.85 -11.85
C GLY A 362 -2.02 7.17 -13.01
N TRP A 363 -1.34 8.31 -12.86
CA TRP A 363 -0.31 8.79 -13.76
C TRP A 363 0.91 9.20 -12.96
N GLY A 364 2.05 9.29 -13.61
CA GLY A 364 3.29 9.70 -12.99
C GLY A 364 4.17 10.53 -13.90
N ILE A 365 4.99 11.33 -13.25
CA ILE A 365 5.95 12.24 -13.87
C ILE A 365 7.35 11.92 -13.33
N ASN A 366 8.34 12.01 -14.22
CA ASN A 366 9.72 12.01 -13.76
C ASN A 366 9.94 13.28 -12.95
N ASN A 367 10.45 13.08 -11.74
CA ASN A 367 10.65 14.12 -10.78
C ASN A 367 12.14 14.33 -10.43
N SER A 368 13.02 13.72 -11.23
CA SER A 368 14.46 13.85 -11.09
C SER A 368 15.10 14.38 -12.38
N ALA A 369 16.29 14.94 -12.22
CA ALA A 369 17.19 15.18 -13.36
C ALA A 369 17.78 13.88 -13.93
N ASP A 370 17.38 12.72 -13.38
CA ASP A 370 17.81 11.42 -13.89
C ASP A 370 17.24 11.25 -15.30
N PRO A 371 18.11 11.16 -16.33
CA PRO A 371 17.66 10.98 -17.69
C PRO A 371 16.93 9.65 -17.89
N VAL A 372 16.96 8.69 -16.95
CA VAL A 372 16.41 7.34 -17.13
C VAL A 372 14.88 7.33 -17.30
N PHE A 373 14.17 8.41 -16.99
CA PHE A 373 12.71 8.46 -17.14
C PHE A 373 12.24 9.67 -17.96
N LEU A 374 11.24 9.48 -18.81
CA LEU A 374 10.53 10.59 -19.47
C LEU A 374 9.30 10.98 -18.66
N ASP A 375 8.75 12.17 -18.93
CA ASP A 375 7.62 12.80 -18.21
C ASP A 375 6.28 12.04 -18.29
N THR A 376 6.25 10.82 -18.84
CA THR A 376 5.01 10.09 -19.15
C THR A 376 5.08 8.65 -18.71
N ILE A 377 4.57 8.38 -17.52
CA ILE A 377 4.44 7.02 -17.03
C ILE A 377 3.05 6.90 -16.41
N SER A 378 2.39 5.76 -16.54
CA SER A 378 1.18 5.46 -15.79
C SER A 378 1.45 4.37 -14.77
N TYR A 379 0.76 4.51 -13.66
CA TYR A 379 0.85 3.60 -12.54
C TYR A 379 -0.53 3.14 -12.17
N ASP A 380 -0.72 1.83 -12.03
CA ASP A 380 -1.79 1.35 -11.18
C ASP A 380 -1.21 1.13 -9.79
N VAL A 381 -1.95 1.50 -8.76
CA VAL A 381 -1.60 1.18 -7.38
C VAL A 381 -2.65 0.26 -6.82
N VAL A 382 -2.19 -0.70 -6.04
CA VAL A 382 -3.00 -1.68 -5.32
C VAL A 382 -2.45 -1.78 -3.93
N LEU A 383 -3.27 -1.45 -2.94
CA LEU A 383 -2.91 -1.58 -1.54
C LEU A 383 -3.92 -2.49 -0.87
N ILE A 384 -3.43 -3.60 -0.34
CA ILE A 384 -4.23 -4.48 0.49
C ILE A 384 -3.55 -4.53 1.83
N ALA A 385 -4.23 -4.02 2.86
CA ALA A 385 -3.63 -3.80 4.16
C ALA A 385 -4.64 -4.10 5.28
N ALA A 386 -4.16 -4.51 6.44
CA ALA A 386 -5.02 -4.84 7.58
C ALA A 386 -4.61 -4.05 8.82
N ALA A 387 -5.62 -3.62 9.59
CA ALA A 387 -5.41 -2.97 10.86
C ALA A 387 -5.51 -4.00 11.98
N ASN A 388 -4.41 -4.16 12.70
CA ASN A 388 -4.36 -4.96 13.91
C ASN A 388 -5.04 -4.19 15.04
N CYS A 389 -5.63 -4.91 16.00
CA CYS A 389 -6.02 -4.33 17.28
C CYS A 389 -4.85 -4.51 18.26
N PRO A 390 -4.04 -3.46 18.55
CA PRO A 390 -2.85 -3.64 19.38
C PRO A 390 -3.24 -4.11 20.77
N GLY A 391 -2.63 -5.19 21.25
CA GLY A 391 -2.95 -5.79 22.55
C GLY A 391 -4.06 -6.85 22.53
N ASP A 392 -4.79 -7.01 21.43
CA ASP A 392 -5.85 -8.02 21.27
C ASP A 392 -5.26 -9.32 20.69
N ALA A 393 -4.72 -10.14 21.58
CA ALA A 393 -4.07 -11.39 21.21
C ALA A 393 -5.07 -12.52 20.89
N ASP A 394 -6.31 -12.44 21.38
CA ASP A 394 -7.33 -13.45 21.08
C ASP A 394 -8.18 -13.12 19.83
N GLY A 395 -8.05 -11.89 19.30
CA GLY A 395 -8.70 -11.42 18.08
C GLY A 395 -10.19 -11.12 18.26
N ASN A 396 -10.65 -10.91 19.49
CA ASN A 396 -12.05 -10.62 19.78
C ASN A 396 -12.41 -9.14 19.58
N GLY A 397 -11.46 -8.26 19.26
CA GLY A 397 -11.64 -6.83 19.05
C GLY A 397 -11.66 -5.97 20.33
N ALA A 398 -11.35 -6.56 21.48
CA ALA A 398 -11.24 -5.86 22.77
C ALA A 398 -10.00 -6.35 23.54
N VAL A 399 -9.25 -5.41 24.10
CA VAL A 399 -8.02 -5.70 24.82
C VAL A 399 -8.33 -5.90 26.31
N GLY A 400 -8.11 -7.09 26.84
CA GLY A 400 -8.49 -7.44 28.21
C GLY A 400 -7.70 -8.57 28.85
N GLN A 401 -8.33 -9.23 29.83
CA GLN A 401 -7.67 -10.26 30.63
C GLN A 401 -7.35 -11.53 29.83
N ALA A 402 -8.15 -11.84 28.81
CA ALA A 402 -7.90 -12.98 27.92
C ALA A 402 -6.57 -12.78 27.17
N ASP A 403 -6.38 -11.59 26.60
CA ASP A 403 -5.16 -11.22 25.89
C ASP A 403 -3.94 -11.23 26.79
N LEU A 404 -4.09 -10.68 28.01
CA LEU A 404 -3.01 -10.71 29.01
C LEU A 404 -2.63 -12.16 29.35
N GLY A 405 -3.61 -13.06 29.44
CA GLY A 405 -3.37 -14.49 29.65
C GLY A 405 -2.56 -15.13 28.52
N ILE A 406 -2.89 -14.79 27.26
CA ILE A 406 -2.16 -15.27 26.07
C ILE A 406 -0.72 -14.75 26.08
N LEU A 407 -0.54 -13.45 26.30
CA LEU A 407 0.79 -12.84 26.38
C LEU A 407 1.63 -13.47 27.50
N LEU A 408 1.07 -13.62 28.71
CA LEU A 408 1.80 -14.21 29.83
C LEU A 408 2.17 -15.69 29.60
N ALA A 409 1.39 -16.42 28.79
CA ALA A 409 1.73 -17.79 28.42
C ALA A 409 2.95 -17.87 27.48
N ALA A 410 3.10 -16.88 26.59
CA ALA A 410 4.22 -16.76 25.65
C ALA A 410 5.41 -15.94 26.20
N PHE A 411 5.26 -15.27 27.34
CA PHE A 411 6.26 -14.33 27.88
C PHE A 411 7.66 -14.96 28.03
N GLY A 412 8.65 -14.20 27.57
CA GLY A 412 10.07 -14.57 27.54
C GLY A 412 10.41 -15.64 26.50
N SER A 413 9.61 -15.79 25.45
CA SER A 413 9.93 -16.68 24.31
C SER A 413 10.31 -15.90 23.06
N THR A 414 11.00 -16.56 22.13
CA THR A 414 11.46 -15.98 20.85
C THR A 414 11.04 -16.85 19.67
N LEU A 415 11.03 -16.28 18.46
CA LEU A 415 10.64 -16.99 17.23
C LEU A 415 11.37 -18.34 17.10
N GLY A 416 10.60 -19.41 16.94
CA GLY A 416 11.09 -20.79 16.84
C GLY A 416 11.06 -21.59 18.15
N GLU A 417 10.84 -20.94 19.30
CA GLU A 417 10.63 -21.64 20.56
C GLU A 417 9.20 -22.24 20.68
N PRO A 418 9.01 -23.38 21.37
CA PRO A 418 7.70 -24.02 21.49
C PRO A 418 6.61 -23.19 22.17
N ARG A 419 6.97 -22.15 22.93
CA ARG A 419 6.03 -21.25 23.63
C ARG A 419 5.76 -19.95 22.89
N TYR A 420 6.48 -19.70 21.79
CA TYR A 420 6.28 -18.48 21.01
C TYR A 420 4.89 -18.46 20.40
N ASN A 421 4.23 -17.30 20.53
CA ASN A 421 2.94 -17.03 19.94
C ASN A 421 3.01 -15.67 19.25
N ALA A 422 2.96 -15.66 17.92
CA ALA A 422 3.02 -14.43 17.13
C ALA A 422 1.86 -13.46 17.43
N ALA A 423 0.74 -13.94 18.01
CA ALA A 423 -0.35 -13.07 18.44
C ALA A 423 -0.04 -12.29 19.73
N ALA A 424 1.00 -12.66 20.47
CA ALA A 424 1.46 -12.00 21.69
C ALA A 424 2.70 -11.10 21.50
N ASP A 425 3.32 -11.17 20.32
CA ASP A 425 4.44 -10.34 19.87
C ASP A 425 3.83 -9.15 19.12
N PHE A 426 3.50 -8.10 19.85
CA PHE A 426 2.74 -6.94 19.37
C PHE A 426 3.61 -5.89 18.69
N ASP A 427 4.92 -5.86 18.97
CA ASP A 427 5.87 -4.98 18.28
C ASP A 427 6.64 -5.68 17.15
N PHE A 428 6.42 -6.98 16.94
CA PHE A 428 7.01 -7.79 15.88
C PHE A 428 8.54 -7.82 15.95
N ASP A 429 9.12 -7.81 17.15
CA ASP A 429 10.57 -7.89 17.37
C ASP A 429 11.11 -9.34 17.42
N ASP A 430 10.25 -10.31 17.06
CA ASP A 430 10.48 -11.75 17.11
C ASP A 430 10.67 -12.29 18.56
N ALA A 431 10.26 -11.53 19.57
CA ALA A 431 10.22 -11.91 20.97
C ALA A 431 8.88 -11.51 21.63
N VAL A 432 8.51 -12.23 22.70
CA VAL A 432 7.37 -11.82 23.54
C VAL A 432 7.91 -11.39 24.90
N GLY A 433 7.88 -10.09 25.19
CA GLY A 433 8.58 -9.48 26.31
C GLY A 433 7.84 -8.31 26.99
N GLN A 434 8.63 -7.44 27.61
CA GLN A 434 8.10 -6.29 28.37
C GLN A 434 7.52 -5.21 27.47
N SER A 435 8.03 -5.05 26.25
CA SER A 435 7.50 -4.11 25.26
C SER A 435 6.07 -4.49 24.87
N ASP A 436 5.82 -5.76 24.57
CA ASP A 436 4.48 -6.29 24.29
C ASP A 436 3.52 -6.09 25.45
N LEU A 437 3.98 -6.37 26.68
CA LEU A 437 3.17 -6.15 27.87
C LEU A 437 2.82 -4.66 28.01
N GLY A 438 3.76 -3.77 27.68
CA GLY A 438 3.54 -2.33 27.64
C GLY A 438 2.46 -1.93 26.62
N ILE A 439 2.51 -2.49 25.41
CA ILE A 439 1.50 -2.27 24.35
C ILE A 439 0.12 -2.71 24.83
N LEU A 440 0.01 -3.95 25.34
CA LEU A 440 -1.24 -4.50 25.84
C LEU A 440 -1.81 -3.66 26.99
N LEU A 441 -0.98 -3.32 27.98
CA LEU A 441 -1.44 -2.52 29.13
C LEU A 441 -1.83 -1.10 28.74
N GLY A 442 -1.18 -0.53 27.71
CA GLY A 442 -1.54 0.76 27.15
C GLY A 442 -2.91 0.77 26.47
N ALA A 443 -3.31 -0.36 25.87
CA ALA A 443 -4.61 -0.54 25.25
C ALA A 443 -5.64 -1.24 26.17
N PHE A 444 -5.30 -1.57 27.42
CA PHE A 444 -6.15 -2.41 28.27
C PHE A 444 -7.52 -1.77 28.55
N GLY A 445 -8.59 -2.53 28.31
CA GLY A 445 -9.97 -2.08 28.45
C GLY A 445 -10.49 -1.28 27.25
N THR A 446 -9.70 -1.13 26.19
CA THR A 446 -10.14 -0.51 24.94
C THR A 446 -10.81 -1.52 24.01
N SER A 447 -11.58 -1.00 23.06
CA SER A 447 -12.19 -1.75 21.96
C SER A 447 -11.68 -1.13 20.67
N CYS A 448 -11.24 -1.94 19.72
CA CYS A 448 -10.85 -1.48 18.38
C CYS A 448 -12.05 -1.40 17.42
N ARG A 449 -13.26 -1.61 17.94
CA ARG A 449 -14.54 -1.50 17.23
C ARG A 449 -15.19 -0.14 17.46
#